data_AF-A0A6A6Q9Q1-F1
#
_entry.id   AF-A0A6A6Q9Q1-F1
#
_cell.length_a   1.000
_cell.length_b   1.000
_cell.length_c   1.000
_cell.angle_alpha   90.00
_cell.angle_beta   90.00
_cell.angle_gamma   90.00
#
_symmetry.space_group_name_H-M   'P 1'
#
loop_
_entity.id
_entity.type
_entity.pdbx_description
1 polymer ?
#
loop_
_entity_poly.entity_id
_entity_poly.type
_entity_poly.pdbx_seq_one_letter_code
_entity_poly.pdbx_strand_id
1 'polypeptide(L)'
;MTRKYMAPERALRQPTGRSEDIFALGCTYLQMAYVLTGRPLQQLEDFRVGDDRSFQANLKDLGKWVAPLRLDSSKFSALIFLIEQTLIKEPGHRPSAREVVAVLEACNNVRPPRGYHGFFGDCCYDASAPNRGSKILLEVLDRAIDRDNSLHTRDNVWGVLHQQYEHSCAEVKTLQKDRKIEDLATQMQGLGSKFHQQKENFQELLRILHGNEISQSEANGLEPYTEKSRENGLAGLRKLILVKLKTLESTFREEFSKVKEDHVNEKKWHHAEIADIEEYNEEERMVTRKRHERELESLHKQISNQQRTQSSTTDLMKQKFDAEIRQLKQVHMAEIEQLRQEISSNRRLKGSQQSAEASPD
;
A
#
# COMPACT_ATOMS: atom_id res chain seq x y z
N MET A 1 -37.04 -4.80 -2.74
CA MET A 1 -35.66 -5.13 -3.15
C MET A 1 -35.72 -6.07 -4.35
N THR A 2 -34.96 -5.78 -5.40
CA THR A 2 -34.82 -6.66 -6.57
C THR A 2 -34.00 -7.90 -6.20
N ARG A 3 -34.57 -9.10 -6.39
CA ARG A 3 -33.94 -10.40 -6.09
C ARG A 3 -32.51 -10.55 -6.66
N LYS A 4 -32.22 -9.88 -7.78
CA LYS A 4 -30.91 -9.85 -8.45
C LYS A 4 -29.76 -9.45 -7.51
N TYR A 5 -29.96 -8.44 -6.64
CA TYR A 5 -28.94 -7.81 -5.79
C TYR A 5 -29.00 -8.26 -4.32
N MET A 6 -29.79 -9.29 -4.03
CA MET A 6 -29.95 -9.81 -2.68
C MET A 6 -28.65 -10.47 -2.21
N ALA A 7 -28.22 -10.15 -1.00
CA ALA A 7 -27.05 -10.80 -0.39
C ALA A 7 -27.34 -12.26 -0.01
N PRO A 8 -26.32 -13.14 0.06
CA PRO A 8 -26.48 -14.54 0.42
C PRO A 8 -27.27 -14.76 1.73
N GLU A 9 -26.97 -13.97 2.77
CA GLU A 9 -27.63 -14.07 4.07
C GLU A 9 -29.13 -13.74 3.97
N ARG A 10 -29.53 -12.73 3.18
CA ARG A 10 -30.95 -12.40 2.98
C ARG A 10 -31.66 -13.49 2.18
N ALA A 11 -31.02 -14.05 1.16
CA ALA A 11 -31.59 -15.15 0.37
C ALA A 11 -31.84 -16.40 1.24
N LEU A 12 -30.99 -16.64 2.22
CA LEU A 12 -31.11 -17.71 3.22
C LEU A 12 -31.99 -17.35 4.43
N ARG A 13 -32.61 -16.16 4.44
CA ARG A 13 -33.41 -15.62 5.56
C ARG A 13 -32.65 -15.56 6.90
N GLN A 14 -31.34 -15.33 6.84
CA GLN A 14 -30.48 -15.10 8.00
C GLN A 14 -30.55 -13.62 8.43
N PRO A 15 -30.04 -13.27 9.63
CA PRO A 15 -29.97 -11.89 10.08
C PRO A 15 -29.21 -11.01 9.09
N THR A 16 -29.84 -9.92 8.66
CA THR A 16 -29.29 -8.95 7.71
C THR A 16 -28.78 -7.70 8.43
N GLY A 17 -27.78 -7.02 7.87
CA GLY A 17 -27.26 -5.77 8.41
C GLY A 17 -26.57 -4.95 7.33
N ARG A 18 -25.68 -4.04 7.74
CA ARG A 18 -24.94 -3.15 6.81
C ARG A 18 -24.12 -3.91 5.76
N SER A 19 -23.67 -5.13 6.07
CA SER A 19 -22.93 -6.00 5.15
C SER A 19 -23.72 -6.36 3.89
N GLU A 20 -25.05 -6.39 3.97
CA GLU A 20 -25.90 -6.65 2.82
C GLU A 20 -25.86 -5.47 1.84
N ASP A 21 -25.93 -4.24 2.35
CA ASP A 21 -25.85 -3.04 1.52
C ASP A 21 -24.49 -2.98 0.80
N ILE A 22 -23.41 -3.41 1.48
CA ILE A 22 -22.08 -3.54 0.88
C ILE A 22 -22.06 -4.57 -0.25
N PHE A 23 -22.77 -5.69 -0.11
CA PHE A 23 -22.87 -6.70 -1.17
C PHE A 23 -23.61 -6.14 -2.39
N ALA A 24 -24.73 -5.45 -2.17
CA ALA A 24 -25.49 -4.80 -3.24
C ALA A 24 -24.66 -3.69 -3.93
N LEU A 25 -23.85 -2.96 -3.16
CA LEU A 25 -22.88 -1.98 -3.67
C LEU A 25 -21.83 -2.66 -4.56
N GLY A 26 -21.26 -3.79 -4.13
CA GLY A 26 -20.33 -4.59 -4.93
C GLY A 26 -20.92 -5.05 -6.27
N CYS A 27 -22.19 -5.48 -6.26
CA CYS A 27 -22.91 -5.83 -7.49
C CYS A 27 -23.06 -4.64 -8.44
N THR A 28 -23.32 -3.45 -7.89
CA THR A 28 -23.45 -2.20 -8.65
C THR A 28 -22.11 -1.77 -9.23
N TYR A 29 -21.03 -1.85 -8.43
CA TYR A 29 -19.66 -1.55 -8.87
C TYR A 29 -19.22 -2.47 -10.00
N LEU A 30 -19.54 -3.77 -9.92
CA LEU A 30 -19.27 -4.73 -10.99
C LEU A 30 -19.95 -4.32 -12.31
N GLN A 31 -21.23 -3.94 -12.26
CA GLN A 31 -21.93 -3.48 -13.47
C GLN A 31 -21.36 -2.18 -14.02
N MET A 32 -21.03 -1.22 -13.17
CA MET A 32 -20.39 0.03 -13.59
C MET A 32 -19.02 -0.24 -14.23
N ALA A 33 -18.23 -1.18 -13.69
CA ALA A 33 -16.95 -1.56 -14.28
C ALA A 33 -17.12 -2.15 -15.69
N TYR A 34 -18.15 -2.95 -15.96
CA TYR A 34 -18.47 -3.42 -17.31
C TYR A 34 -18.79 -2.26 -18.26
N VAL A 35 -19.63 -1.31 -17.84
CA VAL A 35 -19.98 -0.15 -18.66
C VAL A 35 -18.76 0.72 -18.96
N LEU A 36 -17.94 1.00 -17.94
CA LEU A 36 -16.73 1.82 -18.07
C LEU A 36 -15.65 1.18 -18.93
N THR A 37 -15.63 -0.15 -19.03
CA THR A 37 -14.71 -0.90 -19.91
C THR A 37 -15.30 -1.16 -21.30
N GLY A 38 -16.46 -0.59 -21.62
CA GLY A 38 -17.13 -0.77 -22.91
C GLY A 38 -17.67 -2.18 -23.14
N ARG A 39 -17.82 -2.98 -22.07
CA ARG A 39 -18.33 -4.35 -22.14
C ARG A 39 -19.85 -4.37 -21.98
N PRO A 40 -20.57 -5.15 -22.81
CA PRO A 40 -22.01 -5.21 -22.70
C PRO A 40 -22.42 -5.90 -21.40
N LEU A 41 -23.40 -5.35 -20.68
CA LEU A 41 -23.93 -5.96 -19.46
C LEU A 41 -24.50 -7.37 -19.71
N GLN A 42 -24.96 -7.65 -20.94
CA GLN A 42 -25.40 -8.98 -21.35
C GLN A 42 -24.33 -10.04 -21.07
N GLN A 43 -23.06 -9.75 -21.32
CA GLN A 43 -21.95 -10.66 -21.04
C GLN A 43 -21.89 -11.05 -19.56
N LEU A 44 -22.11 -10.10 -18.65
CA LEU A 44 -22.18 -10.37 -17.21
C LEU A 44 -23.43 -11.18 -16.83
N GLU A 45 -24.51 -11.05 -17.59
CA GLU A 45 -25.72 -11.86 -17.39
C GLU A 45 -25.51 -13.30 -17.86
N ASP A 46 -24.80 -13.49 -18.97
CA ASP A 46 -24.52 -14.82 -19.54
C ASP A 46 -23.63 -15.66 -18.62
N PHE A 47 -22.80 -15.04 -17.78
CA PHE A 47 -22.02 -15.76 -16.75
C PHE A 47 -22.85 -16.27 -15.57
N ARG A 48 -24.11 -15.84 -15.40
CA ARG A 48 -24.99 -16.25 -14.30
C ARG A 48 -25.95 -17.32 -14.81
N VAL A 49 -25.37 -18.50 -15.09
CA VAL A 49 -26.07 -19.66 -15.66
C VAL A 49 -26.88 -20.41 -14.59
N GLY A 50 -28.14 -20.69 -14.90
CA GLY A 50 -29.06 -21.42 -14.03
C GLY A 50 -30.42 -20.75 -13.90
N ASP A 51 -31.32 -21.39 -13.17
CA ASP A 51 -32.68 -20.88 -12.95
C ASP A 51 -32.69 -19.61 -12.10
N ASP A 52 -31.74 -19.50 -11.16
CA ASP A 52 -31.54 -18.30 -10.35
C ASP A 52 -30.37 -17.46 -10.89
N ARG A 53 -30.70 -16.42 -11.66
CA ARG A 53 -29.73 -15.45 -12.20
C ARG A 53 -29.34 -14.35 -11.21
N SER A 54 -29.56 -14.51 -9.90
CA SER A 54 -29.07 -13.54 -8.89
C SER A 54 -27.55 -13.62 -8.72
N PHE A 55 -26.93 -12.54 -8.24
CA PHE A 55 -25.48 -12.55 -7.96
C PHE A 55 -25.11 -13.58 -6.89
N GLN A 56 -25.85 -13.64 -5.79
CA GLN A 56 -25.56 -14.55 -4.67
C GLN A 56 -25.56 -16.04 -5.07
N ALA A 57 -26.45 -16.45 -5.99
CA ALA A 57 -26.55 -17.84 -6.44
C ALA A 57 -25.35 -18.29 -7.29
N ASN A 58 -24.62 -17.35 -7.87
CA ASN A 58 -23.58 -17.61 -8.87
C ASN A 58 -22.19 -17.13 -8.41
N LEU A 59 -21.98 -16.83 -7.12
CA LEU A 59 -20.70 -16.30 -6.62
C LEU A 59 -19.47 -17.18 -6.89
N LYS A 60 -19.66 -18.49 -7.10
CA LYS A 60 -18.58 -19.40 -7.52
C LYS A 60 -17.92 -19.01 -8.85
N ASP A 61 -18.64 -18.25 -9.68
CA ASP A 61 -18.18 -17.77 -10.99
C ASP A 61 -17.62 -16.34 -10.94
N LEU A 62 -17.47 -15.74 -9.76
CA LEU A 62 -16.97 -14.37 -9.58
C LEU A 62 -15.64 -14.12 -10.31
N GLY A 63 -14.71 -15.07 -10.25
CA GLY A 63 -13.43 -14.99 -10.98
C GLY A 63 -13.62 -14.83 -12.50
N LYS A 64 -14.64 -15.47 -13.08
CA LYS A 64 -14.98 -15.32 -14.51
C LYS A 64 -15.59 -13.96 -14.81
N TRP A 65 -16.34 -13.37 -13.87
CA TRP A 65 -16.94 -12.06 -14.04
C TRP A 65 -15.90 -10.95 -14.08
N VAL A 66 -14.86 -11.06 -13.25
CA VAL A 66 -13.82 -10.03 -13.15
C VAL A 66 -12.64 -10.24 -14.09
N ALA A 67 -12.40 -11.46 -14.59
CA ALA A 67 -11.30 -11.76 -15.51
C ALA A 67 -11.27 -10.83 -16.76
N PRO A 68 -12.40 -10.56 -17.44
CA PRO A 68 -12.41 -9.61 -18.56
C PRO A 68 -12.00 -8.19 -18.15
N LEU A 69 -12.35 -7.75 -16.94
CA LEU A 69 -12.06 -6.41 -16.45
C LEU A 69 -10.56 -6.23 -16.11
N ARG A 70 -9.87 -7.31 -15.72
CA ARG A 70 -8.44 -7.28 -15.34
C ARG A 70 -7.52 -6.97 -16.52
N LEU A 71 -7.96 -7.18 -17.75
CA LEU A 71 -7.16 -6.98 -18.96
C LEU A 71 -7.10 -5.51 -19.41
N ASP A 72 -8.00 -4.66 -18.90
CA ASP A 72 -8.25 -3.34 -19.50
C ASP A 72 -7.43 -2.21 -18.85
N SER A 73 -7.07 -2.30 -17.55
CA SER A 73 -6.19 -1.30 -16.90
C SER A 73 -5.73 -1.72 -15.50
N SER A 74 -4.50 -1.37 -15.13
CA SER A 74 -4.02 -1.44 -13.75
C SER A 74 -4.84 -0.60 -12.77
N LYS A 75 -5.53 0.45 -13.23
CA LYS A 75 -6.45 1.24 -12.38
C LYS A 75 -7.68 0.46 -11.96
N PHE A 76 -8.17 -0.41 -12.85
CA PHE A 76 -9.31 -1.27 -12.53
C PHE A 76 -8.90 -2.39 -11.59
N SER A 77 -7.62 -2.77 -11.48
CA SER A 77 -7.17 -3.82 -10.57
C SER A 77 -7.60 -3.56 -9.12
N ALA A 78 -7.50 -2.32 -8.65
CA ALA A 78 -7.91 -1.97 -7.29
C ALA A 78 -9.45 -1.91 -7.12
N LEU A 79 -10.19 -1.43 -8.14
CA LEU A 79 -11.65 -1.51 -8.13
C LEU A 79 -12.15 -2.96 -8.19
N ILE A 80 -11.50 -3.81 -9.00
CA ILE A 80 -11.79 -5.24 -9.12
C ILE A 80 -11.54 -5.93 -7.79
N PHE A 81 -10.40 -5.68 -7.15
CA PHE A 81 -10.12 -6.17 -5.82
C PHE A 81 -11.24 -5.76 -4.84
N LEU A 82 -11.64 -4.49 -4.84
CA LEU A 82 -12.73 -4.01 -3.99
C LEU A 82 -14.08 -4.68 -4.30
N ILE A 83 -14.41 -4.90 -5.58
CA ILE A 83 -15.59 -5.67 -6.00
C ILE A 83 -15.52 -7.09 -5.45
N GLU A 84 -14.37 -7.76 -5.55
CA GLU A 84 -14.19 -9.11 -5.02
C GLU A 84 -14.40 -9.16 -3.50
N GLN A 85 -13.85 -8.19 -2.76
CA GLN A 85 -14.03 -8.10 -1.30
C GLN A 85 -15.47 -7.80 -0.88
N THR A 86 -16.18 -6.94 -1.61
CA THR A 86 -17.58 -6.59 -1.31
C THR A 86 -18.55 -7.73 -1.65
N LEU A 87 -18.19 -8.63 -2.57
CA LEU A 87 -18.99 -9.78 -2.99
C LEU A 87 -18.65 -11.09 -2.24
N ILE A 88 -17.87 -11.04 -1.15
CA ILE A 88 -17.59 -12.21 -0.32
C ILE A 88 -18.89 -12.80 0.24
N LYS A 89 -19.01 -14.14 0.21
CA LYS A 89 -20.20 -14.85 0.68
C LYS A 89 -20.50 -14.58 2.16
N GLU A 90 -19.48 -14.61 3.01
CA GLU A 90 -19.58 -14.40 4.45
C GLU A 90 -19.74 -12.91 4.79
N PRO A 91 -20.84 -12.47 5.45
CA PRO A 91 -21.11 -11.05 5.70
C PRO A 91 -20.07 -10.36 6.59
N GLY A 92 -19.56 -11.04 7.63
CA GLY A 92 -18.56 -10.48 8.55
C GLY A 92 -17.18 -10.24 7.92
N HIS A 93 -16.99 -10.72 6.69
CA HIS A 93 -15.74 -10.62 5.95
C HIS A 93 -15.73 -9.52 4.90
N ARG A 94 -16.88 -8.95 4.58
CA ARG A 94 -17.01 -7.82 3.66
C ARG A 94 -16.47 -6.56 4.31
N PRO A 95 -15.88 -5.63 3.55
CA PRO A 95 -15.45 -4.35 4.09
C PRO A 95 -16.65 -3.52 4.54
N SER A 96 -16.45 -2.68 5.55
CA SER A 96 -17.39 -1.63 5.92
C SER A 96 -17.43 -0.51 4.87
N ALA A 97 -18.49 0.30 4.87
CA ALA A 97 -18.58 1.45 3.96
C ALA A 97 -17.38 2.40 4.08
N ARG A 98 -16.88 2.60 5.30
CA ARG A 98 -15.69 3.44 5.57
C ARG A 98 -14.43 2.86 4.91
N GLU A 99 -14.28 1.54 4.93
CA GLU A 99 -13.16 0.85 4.30
C GLU A 99 -13.26 0.90 2.76
N VAL A 100 -14.47 0.74 2.21
CA VAL A 100 -14.73 0.90 0.77
C VAL A 100 -14.29 2.30 0.30
N VAL A 101 -14.67 3.35 1.03
CA VAL A 101 -14.27 4.74 0.72
C VAL A 101 -12.75 4.91 0.80
N ALA A 102 -12.11 4.41 1.86
CA ALA A 102 -10.65 4.52 2.02
C ALA A 102 -9.88 3.83 0.87
N VAL A 103 -10.35 2.67 0.40
CA VAL A 103 -9.76 1.99 -0.76
C VAL A 103 -9.92 2.84 -2.03
N LEU A 104 -11.11 3.37 -2.29
CA LEU A 104 -11.34 4.23 -3.45
C LEU A 104 -10.50 5.51 -3.40
N GLU A 105 -10.30 6.10 -2.21
CA GLU A 105 -9.49 7.31 -2.03
C GLU A 105 -8.03 7.03 -2.35
N ALA A 106 -7.51 5.90 -1.87
CA ALA A 106 -6.17 5.45 -2.19
C ALA A 106 -5.99 5.25 -3.71
N CYS A 107 -6.98 4.69 -4.39
CA CYS A 107 -6.96 4.56 -5.85
C CYS A 107 -6.93 5.90 -6.57
N ASN A 108 -7.59 6.92 -6.01
CA ASN A 108 -7.67 8.25 -6.57
C ASN A 108 -6.32 8.99 -6.57
N ASN A 109 -5.50 8.70 -5.55
CA ASN A 109 -4.20 9.33 -5.34
C ASN A 109 -3.10 8.73 -6.24
N VAL A 110 -3.33 7.56 -6.85
CA VAL A 110 -2.43 7.01 -7.87
C VAL A 110 -2.52 7.90 -9.12
N ARG A 111 -1.48 8.73 -9.34
CA ARG A 111 -1.44 9.70 -10.44
C ARG A 111 -1.92 9.08 -11.75
N PRO A 112 -3.06 9.53 -12.30
CA PRO A 112 -3.51 9.00 -13.57
C PRO A 112 -2.55 9.41 -14.71
N PRO A 113 -2.37 8.57 -15.74
CA PRO A 113 -1.87 9.04 -17.03
C PRO A 113 -2.71 10.24 -17.50
N ARG A 114 -2.09 11.21 -18.18
CA ARG A 114 -2.72 12.47 -18.58
C ARG A 114 -4.10 12.23 -19.24
N GLY A 115 -5.12 12.96 -18.80
CA GLY A 115 -6.46 12.97 -19.41
C GLY A 115 -7.51 12.05 -18.77
N TYR A 116 -7.21 11.39 -17.64
CA TYR A 116 -8.19 10.58 -16.92
C TYR A 116 -8.61 11.25 -15.61
N HIS A 117 -9.91 11.27 -15.34
CA HIS A 117 -10.47 11.67 -14.06
C HIS A 117 -10.34 10.54 -13.04
N GLY A 118 -10.13 10.91 -11.78
CA GLY A 118 -10.15 9.96 -10.66
C GLY A 118 -11.55 9.41 -10.39
N PHE A 119 -11.67 8.43 -9.48
CA PHE A 119 -12.96 7.93 -8.99
C PHE A 119 -13.77 9.02 -8.27
N PHE A 120 -13.08 9.96 -7.61
CA PHE A 120 -13.71 11.12 -7.00
C PHE A 120 -13.44 12.36 -7.85
N GLY A 121 -14.52 13.04 -8.22
CA GLY A 121 -14.46 14.39 -8.78
C GLY A 121 -14.42 15.46 -7.69
N ASP A 122 -14.32 16.72 -8.09
CA ASP A 122 -14.17 17.87 -7.19
C ASP A 122 -15.30 17.99 -6.16
N CYS A 123 -16.50 17.51 -6.49
CA CYS A 123 -17.66 17.51 -5.59
C CYS A 123 -17.54 16.55 -4.40
N CYS A 124 -16.63 15.58 -4.45
CA CYS A 124 -16.45 14.56 -3.42
C CYS A 124 -15.25 14.83 -2.51
N TYR A 125 -14.46 15.88 -2.80
CA TYR A 125 -13.32 16.26 -1.99
C TYR A 125 -13.79 17.15 -0.82
N ASP A 126 -14.05 16.54 0.33
CA ASP A 126 -14.23 17.31 1.56
C ASP A 126 -12.84 17.72 2.07
N ALA A 127 -12.44 18.97 1.82
CA ALA A 127 -11.14 19.52 2.22
C ALA A 127 -10.90 19.45 3.75
N SER A 128 -11.93 19.15 4.53
CA SER A 128 -11.87 19.06 5.99
C SER A 128 -11.53 17.66 6.54
N ALA A 129 -11.51 16.61 5.72
CA ALA A 129 -11.22 15.26 6.17
C ALA A 129 -9.70 15.00 6.13
N PRO A 130 -8.99 14.94 7.29
CA PRO A 130 -7.59 14.57 7.29
C PRO A 130 -7.41 13.15 6.75
N ASN A 131 -6.30 12.94 6.04
CA ASN A 131 -5.83 11.73 5.36
C ASN A 131 -5.75 10.49 6.29
N ARG A 132 -6.90 10.00 6.80
CA ARG A 132 -7.00 8.84 7.72
C ARG A 132 -7.03 7.50 6.97
N GLY A 133 -6.94 7.53 5.64
CA GLY A 133 -7.09 6.36 4.78
C GLY A 133 -6.01 5.29 5.00
N SER A 134 -4.77 5.67 5.31
CA SER A 134 -3.62 4.76 5.28
C SER A 134 -3.72 3.59 6.27
N LYS A 135 -4.16 3.82 7.51
CA LYS A 135 -4.31 2.74 8.51
C LYS A 135 -5.44 1.77 8.15
N ILE A 136 -6.58 2.32 7.73
CA ILE A 136 -7.77 1.54 7.35
C ILE A 136 -7.46 0.68 6.13
N LEU A 137 -6.71 1.23 5.18
CA LEU A 137 -6.26 0.51 3.99
C LEU A 137 -5.42 -0.70 4.38
N LEU A 138 -4.41 -0.53 5.24
CA LEU A 138 -3.57 -1.63 5.74
C LEU A 138 -4.40 -2.73 6.42
N GLU A 139 -5.36 -2.37 7.27
CA GLU A 139 -6.24 -3.35 7.93
C GLU A 139 -7.11 -4.14 6.95
N VAL A 140 -7.63 -3.50 5.89
CA VAL A 140 -8.39 -4.19 4.83
C VAL A 140 -7.52 -5.19 4.09
N LEU A 141 -6.25 -4.85 3.89
CA LEU A 141 -5.30 -5.63 3.12
C LEU A 141 -4.78 -6.82 3.89
N ASP A 142 -4.42 -6.66 5.17
CA ASP A 142 -3.99 -7.77 6.01
C ASP A 142 -5.05 -8.87 6.02
N ARG A 143 -6.33 -8.48 6.16
CA ARG A 143 -7.45 -9.43 6.10
C ARG A 143 -7.63 -10.08 4.73
N ALA A 144 -7.27 -9.40 3.65
CA ALA A 144 -7.36 -9.94 2.30
C ALA A 144 -6.18 -10.87 1.97
N ILE A 145 -4.96 -10.51 2.41
CA ILE A 145 -3.72 -11.28 2.23
C ILE A 145 -3.81 -12.61 2.97
N ASP A 146 -4.37 -12.64 4.17
CA ASP A 146 -4.54 -13.88 4.93
C ASP A 146 -5.55 -14.86 4.26
N ARG A 147 -6.31 -14.41 3.25
CA ARG A 147 -7.41 -15.19 2.63
C ARG A 147 -7.16 -15.62 1.20
N ASP A 148 -6.47 -14.79 0.39
CA ASP A 148 -6.33 -15.06 -1.04
C ASP A 148 -4.93 -15.59 -1.38
N ASN A 149 -4.87 -16.89 -1.73
CA ASN A 149 -3.65 -17.53 -2.25
C ASN A 149 -3.32 -17.10 -3.70
N SER A 150 -4.15 -16.27 -4.33
CA SER A 150 -3.89 -15.72 -5.67
C SER A 150 -2.77 -14.69 -5.62
N LEU A 151 -1.53 -15.15 -5.86
CA LEU A 151 -0.31 -14.33 -6.02
C LEU A 151 -0.52 -13.09 -6.90
N HIS A 152 -1.36 -13.19 -7.94
CA HIS A 152 -1.51 -12.12 -8.94
C HIS A 152 -2.34 -10.92 -8.45
N THR A 153 -3.33 -11.16 -7.58
CA THR A 153 -4.09 -10.08 -6.94
C THR A 153 -3.20 -9.37 -5.92
N ARG A 154 -2.35 -10.14 -5.22
CA ARG A 154 -1.43 -9.67 -4.20
C ARG A 154 -0.39 -8.70 -4.76
N ASP A 155 0.26 -9.04 -5.87
CA ASP A 155 1.33 -8.22 -6.45
C ASP A 155 0.82 -6.88 -7.00
N ASN A 156 -0.35 -6.88 -7.64
CA ASN A 156 -0.94 -5.65 -8.19
C ASN A 156 -1.45 -4.70 -7.10
N VAL A 157 -2.09 -5.26 -6.08
CA VAL A 157 -2.55 -4.49 -4.91
C VAL A 157 -1.34 -3.95 -4.15
N TRP A 158 -0.33 -4.78 -3.89
CA TRP A 158 0.92 -4.35 -3.26
C TRP A 158 1.61 -3.23 -4.04
N GLY A 159 1.64 -3.30 -5.38
CA GLY A 159 2.23 -2.26 -6.22
C GLY A 159 1.54 -0.89 -6.05
N VAL A 160 0.20 -0.86 -6.07
CA VAL A 160 -0.59 0.35 -5.85
C VAL A 160 -0.34 0.94 -4.46
N LEU A 161 -0.20 0.08 -3.46
CA LEU A 161 -0.02 0.49 -2.06
C LEU A 161 1.38 0.96 -1.75
N HIS A 162 2.38 0.25 -2.27
CA HIS A 162 3.77 0.67 -2.16
C HIS A 162 3.94 2.06 -2.77
N GLN A 163 3.30 2.31 -3.92
CA GLN A 163 3.28 3.62 -4.54
C GLN A 163 2.58 4.69 -3.67
N GLN A 164 1.45 4.35 -3.04
CA GLN A 164 0.74 5.27 -2.13
C GLN A 164 1.51 5.53 -0.83
N TYR A 165 2.18 4.52 -0.30
CA TYR A 165 3.07 4.62 0.87
C TYR A 165 4.27 5.51 0.54
N GLU A 166 4.95 5.27 -0.58
CA GLU A 166 6.04 6.13 -1.03
C GLU A 166 5.60 7.58 -1.26
N HIS A 167 4.41 7.79 -1.84
CA HIS A 167 3.83 9.12 -1.99
C HIS A 167 3.55 9.78 -0.62
N SER A 168 2.95 9.04 0.31
CA SER A 168 2.67 9.52 1.66
C SER A 168 3.96 9.83 2.43
N CYS A 169 4.99 9.01 2.31
CA CYS A 169 6.31 9.26 2.89
C CYS A 169 6.99 10.47 2.25
N ALA A 170 6.85 10.67 0.94
CA ALA A 170 7.36 11.86 0.26
C ALA A 170 6.61 13.13 0.68
N GLU A 171 5.29 13.03 0.85
CA GLU A 171 4.43 14.11 1.33
C GLU A 171 4.71 14.46 2.80
N VAL A 172 4.92 13.46 3.67
CA VAL A 172 5.35 13.69 5.06
C VAL A 172 6.74 14.31 5.10
N LYS A 173 7.70 13.86 4.27
CA LYS A 173 9.04 14.45 4.18
C LYS A 173 9.05 15.90 3.68
N THR A 174 8.09 16.27 2.83
CA THR A 174 7.91 17.65 2.35
C THR A 174 7.17 18.49 3.40
N LEU A 175 6.08 17.99 3.98
CA LEU A 175 5.36 18.66 5.06
C LEU A 175 6.20 18.87 6.35
N GLN A 176 7.08 17.92 6.70
CA GLN A 176 8.05 18.05 7.79
C GLN A 176 9.16 19.07 7.48
N LYS A 177 9.49 19.29 6.20
CA LYS A 177 10.46 20.31 5.80
C LYS A 177 9.84 21.71 5.75
N ASP A 178 8.56 21.81 5.41
CA ASP A 178 8.05 23.09 4.89
C ASP A 178 7.18 23.85 5.90
N ARG A 179 6.16 23.28 6.55
CA ARG A 179 5.15 24.16 7.20
C ARG A 179 5.58 24.92 8.46
N LYS A 180 6.31 24.30 9.40
CA LYS A 180 6.70 25.00 10.63
C LYS A 180 8.02 25.76 10.51
N ILE A 181 8.93 25.26 9.70
CA ILE A 181 10.21 25.92 9.42
C ILE A 181 9.99 27.14 8.53
N GLU A 182 9.11 27.06 7.52
CA GLU A 182 8.75 28.24 6.72
C GLU A 182 7.97 29.27 7.55
N ASP A 183 7.08 28.85 8.45
CA ASP A 183 6.38 29.80 9.34
C ASP A 183 7.36 30.52 10.28
N LEU A 184 8.31 29.80 10.89
CA LEU A 184 9.36 30.40 11.72
C LEU A 184 10.31 31.28 10.90
N ALA A 185 10.72 30.85 9.71
CA ALA A 185 11.56 31.64 8.81
C ALA A 185 10.83 32.92 8.35
N THR A 186 9.53 32.82 8.06
CA THR A 186 8.66 33.95 7.69
C THR A 186 8.50 34.91 8.87
N GLN A 187 8.32 34.39 10.10
CA GLN A 187 8.31 35.22 11.30
C GLN A 187 9.65 35.94 11.53
N MET A 188 10.78 35.23 11.37
CA MET A 188 12.11 35.83 11.46
C MET A 188 12.34 36.90 10.40
N GLN A 189 11.91 36.66 9.16
CA GLN A 189 11.99 37.63 8.07
C GLN A 189 11.10 38.86 8.35
N GLY A 190 9.88 38.64 8.83
CA GLY A 190 8.95 39.71 9.21
C GLY A 190 9.46 40.57 10.37
N LEU A 191 10.05 39.97 11.40
CA LEU A 191 10.71 40.69 12.50
C LEU A 191 11.89 41.51 11.98
N GLY A 192 12.73 40.92 11.11
CA GLY A 192 13.85 41.62 10.47
C GLY A 192 13.40 42.85 9.66
N SER A 193 12.34 42.72 8.85
CA SER A 193 11.78 43.83 8.07
C SER A 193 11.21 44.95 8.95
N LYS A 194 10.47 44.61 10.02
CA LYS A 194 9.94 45.60 10.97
C LYS A 194 11.06 46.38 11.67
N PHE A 195 12.09 45.68 12.12
CA PHE A 195 13.26 46.31 12.74
C PHE A 195 13.98 47.25 11.77
N HIS A 196 14.22 46.81 10.54
CA HIS A 196 14.87 47.62 9.50
C HIS A 196 14.06 48.89 9.19
N GLN A 197 12.73 48.77 9.04
CA GLN A 197 11.85 49.90 8.79
C GLN A 197 11.85 50.91 9.95
N GLN A 198 11.78 50.45 11.20
CA GLN A 198 11.85 51.34 12.36
C GLN A 198 13.21 52.05 12.45
N LYS A 199 14.31 51.35 12.14
CA LYS A 199 15.65 51.93 12.09
C LYS A 199 15.77 53.04 11.04
N GLU A 200 15.29 52.79 9.81
CA GLU A 200 15.27 53.79 8.74
C GLU A 200 14.44 55.02 9.13
N ASN A 201 13.26 54.83 9.74
CA ASN A 201 12.43 55.94 10.25
C ASN A 201 13.17 56.80 11.28
N PHE A 202 13.91 56.18 12.22
CA PHE A 202 14.72 56.92 13.19
C PHE A 202 15.92 57.62 12.54
N GLN A 203 16.56 56.99 11.55
CA GLN A 203 17.66 57.61 10.80
C GLN A 203 17.20 58.79 9.95
N GLU A 204 16.01 58.73 9.37
CA GLU A 204 15.41 59.84 8.64
C GLU A 204 15.07 61.01 9.56
N LEU A 205 14.50 60.74 10.73
CA LEU A 205 14.28 61.77 11.76
C LEU A 205 15.60 62.45 12.15
N LEU A 206 16.69 61.68 12.29
CA LEU A 206 18.02 62.25 12.56
C LEU A 206 18.53 63.09 11.38
N ARG A 207 18.32 62.69 10.13
CA ARG A 207 18.69 63.48 8.94
C ARG A 207 17.94 64.82 8.89
N ILE A 208 16.63 64.81 9.12
CA ILE A 208 15.80 66.04 9.17
C ILE A 208 16.31 66.99 10.25
N LEU A 209 16.64 66.47 11.44
CA LEU A 209 17.16 67.29 12.54
C LEU A 209 18.52 67.90 12.22
N HIS A 210 19.42 67.19 11.53
CA HIS A 210 20.72 67.74 11.11
C HIS A 210 20.55 68.74 9.95
N GLY A 211 19.69 68.47 8.96
CA GLY A 211 19.46 69.39 7.84
C GLY A 211 18.89 70.74 8.28
N ASN A 212 18.01 70.73 9.29
CA ASN A 212 17.46 71.95 9.88
C ASN A 212 18.50 72.79 10.66
N GLU A 213 19.63 72.21 11.09
CA GLU A 213 20.74 72.97 11.68
C GLU A 213 21.53 73.74 10.61
N ILE A 214 21.71 73.14 9.42
CA ILE A 214 22.50 73.73 8.33
C ILE A 214 21.75 74.88 7.65
N SER A 215 20.46 74.69 7.32
CA SER A 215 19.68 75.73 6.62
C SER A 215 19.37 76.96 7.47
N GLN A 216 19.65 76.94 8.76
CA GLN A 216 19.36 78.05 9.67
C GLN A 216 20.59 78.84 10.11
N SER A 217 21.79 78.27 10.01
CA SER A 217 23.03 79.04 10.16
C SER A 217 23.24 80.04 9.02
N GLU A 218 22.56 79.87 7.87
CA GLU A 218 22.67 80.74 6.70
C GLU A 218 21.63 81.87 6.66
N ALA A 219 20.58 81.83 7.49
CA ALA A 219 19.39 82.65 7.29
C ALA A 219 19.22 83.89 8.21
N ASN A 220 19.95 84.06 9.32
CA ASN A 220 19.62 85.13 10.28
C ASN A 220 20.80 85.94 10.83
N GLY A 221 20.79 87.24 10.52
CA GLY A 221 21.43 88.31 11.27
C GLY A 221 20.46 89.00 12.24
N LEU A 222 19.73 88.23 13.06
CA LEU A 222 18.74 88.72 14.03
C LEU A 222 18.98 88.10 15.43
N GLU A 223 18.92 88.99 16.42
CA GLU A 223 19.19 88.91 17.88
C GLU A 223 19.59 87.59 18.60
N PRO A 224 20.48 87.66 19.62
CA PRO A 224 21.25 86.53 20.14
C PRO A 224 20.57 85.71 21.24
N TYR A 225 19.29 85.93 21.53
CA TYR A 225 18.63 85.35 22.71
C TYR A 225 17.57 84.32 22.31
N THR A 226 18.01 83.11 21.93
CA THR A 226 17.27 81.83 22.08
C THR A 226 18.03 80.61 21.52
N GLU A 227 19.11 80.81 20.77
CA GLU A 227 19.84 79.75 20.06
C GLU A 227 20.34 78.61 20.97
N LYS A 228 20.87 78.97 22.15
CA LYS A 228 21.34 78.00 23.17
C LYS A 228 20.22 77.13 23.75
N SER A 229 19.01 77.68 23.90
CA SER A 229 17.85 76.90 24.39
C SER A 229 17.42 75.87 23.36
N ARG A 230 17.52 76.21 22.07
CA ARG A 230 17.17 75.33 20.97
C ARG A 230 18.19 74.23 20.73
N GLU A 231 19.48 74.56 20.81
CA GLU A 231 20.57 73.59 20.72
C GLU A 231 20.47 72.54 21.85
N ASN A 232 20.14 72.99 23.07
CA ASN A 232 19.84 72.09 24.19
C ASN A 232 18.62 71.19 23.92
N GLY A 233 17.58 71.72 23.27
CA GLY A 233 16.40 70.95 22.85
C GLY A 233 16.72 69.86 21.81
N LEU A 234 17.51 70.20 20.79
CA LEU A 234 17.96 69.26 19.75
C LEU A 234 18.89 68.18 20.32
N ALA A 235 19.83 68.56 21.19
CA ALA A 235 20.71 67.62 21.88
C ALA A 235 19.90 66.65 22.76
N GLY A 236 18.87 67.15 23.47
CA GLY A 236 17.94 66.32 24.24
C GLY A 236 17.18 65.32 23.39
N LEU A 237 16.69 65.75 22.22
CA LEU A 237 15.94 64.90 21.30
C LEU A 237 16.83 63.84 20.63
N ARG A 238 18.08 64.19 20.25
CA ARG A 238 19.09 63.22 19.76
C ARG A 238 19.39 62.15 20.80
N LYS A 239 19.60 62.56 22.06
CA LYS A 239 19.84 61.62 23.16
C LYS A 239 18.65 60.69 23.35
N LEU A 240 17.42 61.20 23.28
CA LEU A 240 16.20 60.39 23.37
C LEU A 240 16.08 59.37 22.22
N ILE A 241 16.36 59.78 20.98
CA ILE A 241 16.34 58.87 19.81
C ILE A 241 17.39 57.76 19.97
N LEU A 242 18.60 58.10 20.38
CA LEU A 242 19.67 57.11 20.62
C LEU A 242 19.31 56.11 21.72
N VAL A 243 18.67 56.57 22.80
CA VAL A 243 18.16 55.68 23.86
C VAL A 243 17.09 54.74 23.29
N LYS A 244 16.12 55.25 22.53
CA LYS A 244 15.07 54.43 21.91
C LYS A 244 15.63 53.39 20.93
N LEU A 245 16.62 53.75 20.12
CA LEU A 245 17.31 52.81 19.22
C LEU A 245 18.00 51.69 19.99
N LYS A 246 18.72 52.00 21.06
CA LYS A 246 19.37 51.00 21.91
C LYS A 246 18.36 50.08 22.59
N THR A 247 17.25 50.63 23.09
CA THR A 247 16.16 49.82 23.68
C THR A 247 15.59 48.88 22.63
N LEU A 248 15.29 49.38 21.42
CA LEU A 248 14.74 48.57 20.32
C LEU A 248 15.70 47.45 19.91
N GLU A 249 16.99 47.74 19.77
CA GLU A 249 18.02 46.75 19.47
C GLU A 249 18.13 45.66 20.55
N SER A 250 18.00 46.05 21.82
CA SER A 250 18.00 45.11 22.94
C SER A 250 16.77 44.18 22.89
N THR A 251 15.58 44.75 22.70
CA THR A 251 14.33 43.97 22.60
C THR A 251 14.36 43.01 21.42
N PHE A 252 14.79 43.49 20.24
CA PHE A 252 14.92 42.64 19.05
C PHE A 252 15.89 41.47 19.28
N ARG A 253 17.04 41.72 19.93
CA ARG A 253 18.02 40.68 20.24
C ARG A 253 17.45 39.62 21.19
N GLU A 254 16.67 40.03 22.18
CA GLU A 254 16.01 39.13 23.13
C GLU A 254 14.95 38.27 22.42
N GLU A 255 14.07 38.87 21.64
CA GLU A 255 13.05 38.15 20.87
C GLU A 255 13.68 37.18 19.86
N PHE A 256 14.72 37.62 19.15
CA PHE A 256 15.45 36.76 18.23
C PHE A 256 16.12 35.57 18.95
N SER A 257 16.66 35.80 20.14
CA SER A 257 17.28 34.73 20.93
C SER A 257 16.24 33.70 21.37
N LYS A 258 15.04 34.15 21.77
CA LYS A 258 13.92 33.29 22.12
C LYS A 258 13.46 32.43 20.94
N VAL A 259 13.22 33.04 19.78
CA VAL A 259 12.81 32.30 18.56
C VAL A 259 13.87 31.26 18.16
N LYS A 260 15.16 31.61 18.31
CA LYS A 260 16.26 30.67 18.04
C LYS A 260 16.27 29.49 19.02
N GLU A 261 16.02 29.74 20.30
CA GLU A 261 15.91 28.69 21.32
C GLU A 261 14.71 27.77 21.06
N ASP A 262 13.55 28.35 20.75
CA ASP A 262 12.33 27.60 20.39
C ASP A 262 12.58 26.70 19.17
N HIS A 263 13.25 27.21 18.14
CA HIS A 263 13.63 26.42 16.96
C HIS A 263 14.57 25.25 17.31
N VAL A 264 15.54 25.46 18.21
CA VAL A 264 16.43 24.38 18.66
C VAL A 264 15.65 23.31 19.45
N ASN A 265 14.72 23.73 20.30
CA ASN A 265 13.89 22.83 21.10
C ASN A 265 12.92 22.02 20.22
N GLU A 266 12.28 22.66 19.23
CA GLU A 266 11.41 21.98 18.28
C GLU A 266 12.21 20.98 17.42
N LYS A 267 13.42 21.35 16.98
CA LYS A 267 14.31 20.43 16.27
C LYS A 267 14.66 19.21 17.13
N LYS A 268 14.99 19.41 18.41
CA LYS A 268 15.28 18.30 19.35
C LYS A 268 14.05 17.40 19.53
N TRP A 269 12.87 17.98 19.67
CA TRP A 269 11.61 17.24 19.80
C TRP A 269 11.35 16.36 18.56
N HIS A 270 11.48 16.91 17.36
CA HIS A 270 11.33 16.14 16.12
C HIS A 270 12.38 15.03 15.98
N HIS A 271 13.64 15.26 16.41
CA HIS A 271 14.65 14.20 16.40
C HIS A 271 14.28 13.04 17.35
N ALA A 272 13.71 13.35 18.52
CA ALA A 272 13.23 12.33 19.46
C ALA A 272 12.03 11.56 18.88
N GLU A 273 11.05 12.27 18.31
CA GLU A 273 9.87 11.65 17.68
C GLU A 273 10.26 10.72 16.50
N ILE A 274 11.24 11.13 15.68
CA ILE A 274 11.78 10.29 14.60
C ILE A 274 12.44 9.03 15.18
N ALA A 275 13.22 9.15 16.26
CA ALA A 275 13.88 8.01 16.89
C ALA A 275 12.86 6.99 17.43
N ASP A 276 11.79 7.46 18.08
CA ASP A 276 10.71 6.59 18.60
C ASP A 276 9.99 5.85 17.46
N ILE A 277 9.74 6.53 16.33
CA ILE A 277 9.14 5.92 15.13
C ILE A 277 10.09 4.87 14.51
N GLU A 278 11.39 5.16 14.44
CA GLU A 278 12.39 4.23 13.92
C GLU A 278 12.51 2.97 14.80
N GLU A 279 12.47 3.12 16.12
CA GLU A 279 12.46 2.02 17.09
C GLU A 279 11.22 1.14 16.90
N TYR A 280 10.01 1.75 16.86
CA TYR A 280 8.77 1.02 16.61
C TYR A 280 8.80 0.24 15.28
N ASN A 281 9.27 0.87 14.20
CA ASN A 281 9.38 0.23 12.90
C ASN A 281 10.41 -0.91 12.88
N GLU A 282 11.45 -0.86 13.71
CA GLU A 282 12.42 -1.95 13.84
C GLU A 282 11.85 -3.12 14.62
N GLU A 283 11.07 -2.87 15.68
CA GLU A 283 10.33 -3.92 16.39
C GLU A 283 9.34 -4.65 15.47
N GLU A 284 8.57 -3.91 14.67
CA GLU A 284 7.61 -4.48 13.72
C GLU A 284 8.33 -5.32 12.64
N ARG A 285 9.47 -4.84 12.14
CA ARG A 285 10.34 -5.60 11.23
C ARG A 285 10.88 -6.88 11.87
N MET A 286 11.24 -6.84 13.16
CA MET A 286 11.70 -8.02 13.90
C MET A 286 10.58 -9.05 14.06
N VAL A 287 9.36 -8.62 14.41
CA VAL A 287 8.18 -9.50 14.53
C VAL A 287 7.88 -10.18 13.19
N THR A 288 7.86 -9.40 12.11
CA THR A 288 7.63 -9.90 10.75
C THR A 288 8.70 -10.91 10.33
N ARG A 289 9.98 -10.62 10.62
CA ARG A 289 11.10 -11.55 10.34
C ARG A 289 10.94 -12.88 11.08
N LYS A 290 10.58 -12.85 12.37
CA LYS A 290 10.33 -14.05 13.18
C LYS A 290 9.12 -14.86 12.65
N ARG A 291 8.08 -14.19 12.16
CA ARG A 291 6.94 -14.87 11.52
C ARG A 291 7.39 -15.62 10.27
N HIS A 292 8.10 -14.96 9.36
CA HIS A 292 8.62 -15.60 8.15
C HIS A 292 9.58 -16.76 8.46
N GLU A 293 10.42 -16.63 9.48
CA GLU A 293 11.32 -17.71 9.91
C GLU A 293 10.54 -18.97 10.34
N ARG A 294 9.46 -18.81 11.13
CA ARG A 294 8.58 -19.93 11.51
C ARG A 294 7.86 -20.55 10.30
N GLU A 295 7.43 -19.73 9.35
CA GLU A 295 6.80 -20.21 8.11
C GLU A 295 7.80 -21.03 7.27
N LEU A 296 9.04 -20.55 7.13
CA LEU A 296 10.12 -21.28 6.46
C LEU A 296 10.45 -22.61 7.15
N GLU A 297 10.53 -22.63 8.48
CA GLU A 297 10.72 -23.87 9.24
C GLU A 297 9.57 -24.88 9.02
N SER A 298 8.32 -24.39 8.98
CA SER A 298 7.15 -25.22 8.69
C SER A 298 7.23 -25.82 7.28
N LEU A 299 7.55 -25.01 6.27
CA LEU A 299 7.72 -25.46 4.89
C LEU A 299 8.85 -26.48 4.75
N HIS A 300 10.00 -26.25 5.40
CA HIS A 300 11.10 -27.22 5.42
C HIS A 300 10.68 -28.57 6.03
N LYS A 301 9.89 -28.56 7.12
CA LYS A 301 9.35 -29.79 7.70
C LYS A 301 8.39 -30.51 6.74
N GLN A 302 7.52 -29.77 6.05
CA GLN A 302 6.61 -30.34 5.05
C GLN A 302 7.36 -30.99 3.89
N ILE A 303 8.35 -30.29 3.32
CA ILE A 303 9.19 -30.82 2.24
C ILE A 303 9.94 -32.07 2.70
N SER A 304 10.53 -32.06 3.89
CA SER A 304 11.23 -33.22 4.45
C SER A 304 10.31 -34.43 4.60
N ASN A 305 9.09 -34.22 5.10
CA ASN A 305 8.09 -35.29 5.21
C ASN A 305 7.67 -35.83 3.83
N GLN A 306 7.44 -34.94 2.86
CA GLN A 306 7.10 -35.33 1.49
C GLN A 306 8.22 -36.16 0.84
N GLN A 307 9.48 -35.78 1.03
CA GLN A 307 10.63 -36.54 0.54
C GLN A 307 10.70 -37.94 1.15
N ARG A 308 10.41 -38.08 2.45
CA ARG A 308 10.36 -39.40 3.11
C ARG A 308 9.25 -40.27 2.52
N THR A 309 8.05 -39.71 2.32
CA THR A 309 6.92 -40.43 1.70
C THR A 309 7.25 -40.86 0.27
N GLN A 310 7.87 -39.98 -0.53
CA GLN A 310 8.30 -40.31 -1.89
C GLN A 310 9.38 -41.40 -1.91
N SER A 311 10.35 -41.35 -1.00
CA SER A 311 11.38 -42.39 -0.87
C SER A 311 10.75 -43.73 -0.53
N SER A 312 9.87 -43.78 0.48
CA SER A 312 9.18 -45.02 0.87
C SER A 312 8.31 -45.59 -0.26
N THR A 313 7.61 -44.73 -1.01
CA THR A 313 6.81 -45.15 -2.16
C THR A 313 7.70 -45.73 -3.28
N THR A 314 8.85 -45.11 -3.52
CA THR A 314 9.84 -45.57 -4.50
C THR A 314 10.39 -46.94 -4.11
N ASP A 315 10.72 -47.15 -2.84
CA ASP A 315 11.22 -48.43 -2.34
C ASP A 315 10.16 -49.54 -2.42
N LEU A 316 8.90 -49.22 -2.14
CA LEU A 316 7.78 -50.16 -2.32
C LEU A 316 7.60 -50.56 -3.79
N MET A 317 7.66 -49.59 -4.71
CA MET A 317 7.58 -49.88 -6.14
C MET A 317 8.75 -50.76 -6.61
N LYS A 318 9.97 -50.49 -6.15
CA LYS A 318 11.14 -51.35 -6.43
C LYS A 318 10.92 -52.79 -5.94
N GLN A 319 10.46 -52.97 -4.71
CA GLN A 319 10.16 -54.30 -4.16
C GLN A 319 9.10 -55.05 -4.98
N LYS A 320 8.06 -54.34 -5.42
CA LYS A 320 7.00 -54.92 -6.27
C LYS A 320 7.57 -55.38 -7.63
N PHE A 321 8.36 -54.53 -8.29
CA PHE A 321 9.00 -54.91 -9.56
C PHE A 321 9.98 -56.08 -9.40
N ASP A 322 10.76 -56.12 -8.31
CA ASP A 322 11.66 -57.24 -8.03
C ASP A 322 10.89 -58.55 -7.78
N ALA A 323 9.70 -58.49 -7.18
CA ALA A 323 8.82 -59.64 -7.03
C ALA A 323 8.26 -60.12 -8.38
N GLU A 324 7.75 -59.20 -9.21
CA GLU A 324 7.25 -59.50 -10.56
C GLU A 324 8.34 -60.10 -11.45
N ILE A 325 9.56 -59.55 -11.43
CA ILE A 325 10.72 -60.08 -12.17
C ILE A 325 11.05 -61.51 -11.72
N ARG A 326 11.01 -61.80 -10.41
CA ARG A 326 11.24 -63.16 -9.89
C ARG A 326 10.15 -64.13 -10.33
N GLN A 327 8.89 -63.70 -10.31
CA GLN A 327 7.77 -64.50 -10.77
C GLN A 327 7.89 -64.84 -12.26
N LEU A 328 8.19 -63.84 -13.11
CA LEU A 328 8.41 -64.05 -14.55
C LEU A 328 9.57 -65.02 -14.81
N LYS A 329 10.68 -64.90 -14.06
CA LYS A 329 11.80 -65.85 -14.16
C LYS A 329 11.38 -67.29 -13.82
N GLN A 330 10.55 -67.49 -12.80
CA GLN A 330 10.05 -68.82 -12.43
C GLN A 330 9.13 -69.40 -13.53
N VAL A 331 8.23 -68.58 -14.08
CA VAL A 331 7.35 -68.99 -15.20
C VAL A 331 8.18 -69.42 -16.41
N HIS A 332 9.12 -68.58 -16.86
CA HIS A 332 9.98 -68.92 -18.00
C HIS A 332 10.84 -70.17 -17.73
N MET A 333 11.33 -70.36 -16.50
CA MET A 333 12.06 -71.58 -16.14
C MET A 333 11.19 -72.84 -16.25
N ALA A 334 9.93 -72.76 -15.81
CA ALA A 334 8.98 -73.88 -15.92
C ALA A 334 8.64 -74.19 -17.38
N GLU A 335 8.40 -73.16 -18.20
CA GLU A 335 8.16 -73.31 -19.65
C GLU A 335 9.36 -73.95 -20.36
N ILE A 336 10.59 -73.50 -20.06
CA ILE A 336 11.81 -74.09 -20.60
C ILE A 336 11.91 -75.58 -20.25
N GLU A 337 11.59 -75.95 -19.00
CA GLU A 337 11.63 -77.35 -18.57
C GLU A 337 10.54 -78.19 -19.23
N GLN A 338 9.33 -77.66 -19.39
CA GLN A 338 8.25 -78.32 -20.12
C GLN A 338 8.64 -78.58 -21.58
N LEU A 339 9.22 -77.59 -22.26
CA LEU A 339 9.72 -77.73 -23.63
C LEU A 339 10.83 -78.78 -23.73
N ARG A 340 11.74 -78.84 -22.75
CA ARG A 340 12.79 -79.88 -22.68
C ARG A 340 12.19 -81.28 -22.56
N GLN A 341 11.16 -81.47 -21.74
CA GLN A 341 10.47 -82.75 -21.58
C GLN A 341 9.73 -83.16 -22.86
N GLU A 342 9.08 -82.21 -23.54
CA GLU A 342 8.40 -82.44 -24.80
C GLU A 342 9.38 -82.86 -25.91
N ILE A 343 10.51 -82.15 -26.05
CA ILE A 343 11.59 -82.51 -26.98
C ILE A 343 12.13 -83.91 -26.68
N SER A 344 12.35 -84.25 -25.40
CA SER A 344 12.82 -85.58 -24.99
C SER A 344 11.83 -86.69 -25.36
N SER A 345 10.54 -86.46 -25.13
CA SER A 345 9.46 -87.39 -25.48
C SER A 345 9.36 -87.60 -26.99
N ASN A 346 9.42 -86.52 -27.76
CA ASN A 346 9.40 -86.56 -29.23
C ASN A 346 10.61 -87.30 -29.81
N ARG A 347 11.79 -87.19 -29.20
CA ARG A 347 12.97 -87.98 -29.61
C ARG A 347 12.77 -89.47 -29.37
N ARG A 348 12.15 -89.88 -28.26
CA ARG A 348 11.84 -91.29 -27.98
C ARG A 348 10.84 -91.87 -28.99
N LEU A 349 9.80 -91.13 -29.33
CA LEU A 349 8.81 -91.52 -30.33
C LEU A 349 9.44 -91.70 -31.73
N LYS A 350 10.31 -90.77 -32.14
CA LYS A 350 11.04 -90.89 -33.41
C LYS A 350 12.01 -92.08 -33.43
N GLY A 351 12.71 -92.35 -32.33
CA GLY A 351 13.60 -93.50 -32.23
C GLY A 351 12.87 -94.85 -32.32
N SER A 352 11.66 -94.94 -31.79
CA SER A 352 10.83 -96.16 -31.88
C SER A 352 10.26 -96.39 -33.29
N GLN A 353 9.91 -95.32 -34.01
CA GLN A 353 9.52 -95.41 -35.43
C GLN A 353 10.67 -95.89 -36.33
N GLN A 354 11.89 -95.36 -36.13
CA GLN A 354 13.07 -95.81 -36.89
C GLN A 354 13.50 -97.25 -36.59
N SER A 355 13.25 -97.73 -35.37
CA SER A 355 13.53 -99.13 -35.00
C SER A 355 12.54 -100.12 -35.62
N ALA A 356 11.30 -99.69 -35.89
CA ALA A 356 10.29 -100.51 -36.55
C ALA A 356 10.52 -100.63 -38.06
N GLU A 357 11.16 -99.65 -38.70
CA GLU A 357 11.49 -99.68 -40.13
C GLU A 357 12.81 -100.42 -40.45
N ALA A 358 13.63 -100.76 -39.45
CA ALA A 358 14.93 -101.41 -39.63
C ALA A 358 14.92 -102.94 -39.41
N SER A 359 13.77 -103.62 -39.49
CA SER A 359 13.70 -105.07 -39.68
C SER A 359 13.45 -105.40 -41.16
N PRO A 360 14.50 -105.69 -41.95
CA PRO A 360 14.35 -106.36 -43.22
C PRO A 360 14.27 -107.88 -43.01
N ASP A 361 13.32 -108.50 -43.72
CA ASP A 361 13.33 -109.92 -44.11
C ASP A 361 14.62 -110.32 -44.85
#